data_AF-A0A1Y0GZA6-F1
#
_entry.id   AF-A0A1Y0GZA6-F1
#
_cell.length_a   1.000
_cell.length_b   1.000
_cell.length_c   1.000
_cell.angle_alpha   90.00
_cell.angle_beta   90.00
_cell.angle_gamma   90.00
#
_symmetry.space_group_name_H-M   'P 1'
#
loop_
_entity.id
_entity.type
_entity.pdbx_description
1 polymer ?
#
loop_
_entity_poly.entity_id
_entity_poly.type
_entity_poly.pdbx_seq_one_letter_code
_entity_poly.pdbx_strand_id
1 'polypeptide(L)'
;MKTENLRWWAAGVFASLAILQAVKWGAMGLAVQGPLLLLLVIGLVVAGFRDTLPFRNHFLFVFAYGSVFLLMWAVGNPGVELVIGRTWVATVGGLVALAGVLIWNLKGRQDFKWLLAFIGATGFGLLIAFICGPNGGPDWMHNFFMRVWNLEPEEWEIAHKAVALIRKSLHFLGYGLAALCTAVMAYRVRKDVWRSALFGIAWPLPIAIFDESQQQLSAVRTGQVWDVLLDFGGMVTFLTVFVIWNLRKEKYNFEE
;
A
#
# COMPACT_ATOMS: atom_id res chain seq x y z
N MET A 1 -16.29 -28.36 3.49
CA MET A 1 -14.86 -28.27 3.83
C MET A 1 -14.72 -27.57 5.19
N LYS A 2 -14.05 -28.16 6.19
CA LYS A 2 -13.84 -27.47 7.48
C LYS A 2 -13.01 -26.20 7.24
N THR A 3 -13.32 -25.12 7.95
CA THR A 3 -12.66 -23.81 7.81
C THR A 3 -11.15 -23.84 8.06
N GLU A 4 -10.61 -24.92 8.61
CA GLU A 4 -9.18 -25.20 8.75
C GLU A 4 -8.51 -25.64 7.45
N ASN A 5 -9.17 -26.46 6.63
CA ASN A 5 -8.56 -26.96 5.38
C ASN A 5 -8.37 -25.84 4.35
N LEU A 6 -9.29 -24.87 4.33
CA LEU A 6 -9.16 -23.67 3.49
C LEU A 6 -7.95 -22.79 3.90
N ARG A 7 -7.47 -22.88 5.15
CA ARG A 7 -6.33 -22.09 5.68
C ARG A 7 -5.01 -22.60 5.14
N TRP A 8 -4.81 -23.92 5.19
CA TRP A 8 -3.60 -24.57 4.68
C TRP A 8 -3.52 -24.51 3.16
N TRP A 9 -4.66 -24.55 2.48
CA TRP A 9 -4.73 -24.32 1.04
C TRP A 9 -4.33 -22.90 0.64
N ALA A 10 -4.87 -21.86 1.30
CA ALA A 10 -4.48 -20.49 1.00
C ALA A 10 -2.99 -20.24 1.31
N ALA A 11 -2.51 -20.66 2.49
CA ALA A 11 -1.10 -20.54 2.86
C ALA A 11 -0.17 -21.30 1.89
N GLY A 12 -0.57 -22.51 1.46
CA GLY A 12 0.17 -23.31 0.50
C GLY A 12 0.22 -22.68 -0.89
N VAL A 13 -0.89 -22.13 -1.39
CA VAL A 13 -0.94 -21.41 -2.67
C VAL A 13 -0.06 -20.16 -2.62
N PHE A 14 -0.14 -19.39 -1.54
CA PHE A 14 0.66 -18.17 -1.38
C PHE A 14 2.16 -18.46 -1.20
N ALA A 15 2.54 -19.45 -0.41
CA ALA A 15 3.93 -19.89 -0.28
C ALA A 15 4.47 -20.40 -1.63
N SER A 16 3.66 -21.14 -2.38
CA SER A 16 4.02 -21.62 -3.72
C SER A 16 4.22 -20.47 -4.71
N LEU A 17 3.37 -19.43 -4.66
CA LEU A 17 3.52 -18.23 -5.49
C LEU A 17 4.78 -17.42 -5.13
N ALA A 18 5.09 -17.27 -3.84
CA ALA A 18 6.31 -16.61 -3.39
C ALA A 18 7.58 -17.39 -3.76
N ILE A 19 7.56 -18.73 -3.67
CA ILE A 19 8.68 -19.58 -4.09
C ILE A 19 8.85 -19.54 -5.61
N LEU A 20 7.76 -19.66 -6.39
CA LEU A 20 7.80 -19.56 -7.85
C LEU A 20 8.32 -18.20 -8.32
N GLN A 21 7.97 -17.14 -7.61
CA GLN A 21 8.51 -15.81 -7.86
C GLN A 21 9.99 -15.70 -7.47
N ALA A 22 10.40 -16.17 -6.29
CA ALA A 22 11.80 -16.18 -5.86
C ALA A 22 12.71 -16.97 -6.83
N VAL A 23 12.22 -18.10 -7.34
CA VAL A 23 12.92 -18.94 -8.32
C VAL A 23 13.03 -18.24 -9.69
N LYS A 24 11.98 -17.54 -10.15
CA LYS A 24 12.05 -16.74 -11.40
C LYS A 24 12.91 -15.47 -11.24
N TRP A 25 13.04 -14.91 -10.04
CA TRP A 25 13.75 -13.66 -9.77
C TRP A 25 15.26 -13.79 -9.54
N GLY A 26 15.78 -15.02 -9.39
CA GLY A 26 17.22 -15.27 -9.40
C GLY A 26 17.94 -14.74 -10.66
N ALA A 27 17.18 -14.47 -11.73
CA ALA A 27 17.69 -13.92 -12.99
C ALA A 27 17.67 -12.37 -13.10
N MET A 28 17.04 -11.63 -12.17
CA MET A 28 16.78 -10.17 -12.32
C MET A 28 17.60 -9.23 -11.40
N GLY A 29 18.48 -9.77 -10.54
CA GLY A 29 19.40 -8.97 -9.71
C GLY A 29 18.80 -8.36 -8.43
N LEU A 30 19.69 -7.93 -7.51
CA LEU A 30 19.41 -7.52 -6.12
C LEU A 30 18.52 -6.27 -5.94
N ALA A 31 18.42 -5.39 -6.95
CA ALA A 31 17.69 -4.12 -6.85
C ALA A 31 16.18 -4.31 -6.59
N VAL A 32 15.61 -5.43 -7.04
CA VAL A 32 14.20 -5.80 -6.83
C VAL A 32 13.98 -6.54 -5.50
N GLN A 33 15.03 -7.18 -4.99
CA GLN A 33 14.95 -8.09 -3.84
C GLN A 33 14.89 -7.36 -2.50
N GLY A 34 15.55 -6.20 -2.37
CA GLY A 34 15.60 -5.42 -1.13
C GLY A 34 14.23 -4.94 -0.63
N PRO A 35 13.43 -4.22 -1.44
CA PRO A 35 12.13 -3.73 -1.01
C PRO A 35 11.12 -4.87 -0.74
N LEU A 36 11.31 -6.02 -1.39
CA LEU A 36 10.48 -7.22 -1.25
C LEU A 36 10.78 -7.96 0.05
N LEU A 37 12.07 -8.13 0.37
CA LEU A 37 12.53 -8.62 1.67
C LEU A 37 12.07 -7.67 2.79
N LEU A 38 12.08 -6.36 2.56
CA LEU A 38 11.57 -5.38 3.51
C LEU A 38 10.06 -5.53 3.74
N LEU A 39 9.24 -5.62 2.68
CA LEU A 39 7.80 -5.86 2.80
C LEU A 39 7.48 -7.19 3.47
N LEU A 40 8.26 -8.24 3.19
CA LEU A 40 8.13 -9.55 3.83
C LEU A 40 8.51 -9.49 5.32
N VAL A 41 9.62 -8.84 5.67
CA VAL A 41 10.07 -8.65 7.06
C VAL A 41 9.05 -7.81 7.82
N ILE A 42 8.55 -6.72 7.24
CA ILE A 42 7.53 -5.89 7.89
C ILE A 42 6.23 -6.68 8.03
N GLY A 43 5.85 -7.47 7.03
CA GLY A 43 4.72 -8.37 7.15
C GLY A 43 4.88 -9.42 8.26
N LEU A 44 6.08 -9.97 8.44
CA LEU A 44 6.41 -10.87 9.53
C LEU A 44 6.40 -10.17 10.89
N VAL A 45 6.89 -8.93 10.97
CA VAL A 45 6.84 -8.08 12.18
C VAL A 45 5.39 -7.74 12.54
N VAL A 46 4.56 -7.36 11.55
CA VAL A 46 3.13 -7.12 11.70
C VAL A 46 2.38 -8.39 12.14
N ALA A 47 2.73 -9.55 11.57
CA ALA A 47 2.21 -10.85 12.00
C ALA A 47 2.67 -11.25 13.42
N GLY A 48 3.79 -10.71 13.89
CA GLY A 48 4.30 -10.84 15.25
C GLY A 48 3.43 -10.14 16.30
N PHE A 49 2.62 -9.15 15.91
CA PHE A 49 1.58 -8.58 16.77
C PHE A 49 0.36 -9.52 16.83
N ARG A 50 0.56 -10.75 17.34
CA ARG A 50 -0.46 -11.80 17.48
C ARG A 50 -1.75 -11.33 18.10
N ASP A 51 -1.65 -10.39 19.03
CA ASP A 51 -2.81 -9.87 19.72
C ASP A 51 -3.69 -9.08 18.77
N THR A 52 -3.08 -8.42 17.75
CA THR A 52 -3.45 -7.55 16.58
C THR A 52 -4.71 -7.76 15.73
N LEU A 53 -4.75 -8.93 15.15
CA LEU A 53 -5.76 -9.47 14.27
C LEU A 53 -5.74 -10.97 14.56
N PRO A 54 -6.83 -11.70 14.33
CA PRO A 54 -6.73 -13.15 14.27
C PRO A 54 -5.58 -13.50 13.33
N PHE A 55 -4.65 -14.39 13.73
CA PHE A 55 -3.47 -14.78 12.94
C PHE A 55 -3.79 -15.06 11.46
N ARG A 56 -5.01 -15.57 11.22
CA ARG A 56 -5.68 -15.78 9.93
C ARG A 56 -5.72 -14.55 8.99
N ASN A 57 -5.83 -13.34 9.53
CA ASN A 57 -6.00 -12.10 8.77
C ASN A 57 -4.65 -11.39 8.54
N HIS A 58 -3.65 -11.58 9.41
CA HIS A 58 -2.30 -11.04 9.21
C HIS A 58 -1.64 -11.59 7.94
N PHE A 59 -1.72 -12.92 7.74
CA PHE A 59 -1.13 -13.57 6.57
C PHE A 59 -1.80 -13.14 5.26
N LEU A 60 -3.14 -13.07 5.25
CA LEU A 60 -3.89 -12.56 4.10
C LEU A 60 -3.54 -11.11 3.78
N PHE A 61 -3.43 -10.26 4.82
CA PHE A 61 -3.08 -8.85 4.66
C PHE A 61 -1.70 -8.68 4.03
N VAL A 62 -0.69 -9.36 4.59
CA VAL A 62 0.70 -9.28 4.13
C VAL A 62 0.89 -9.88 2.74
N PHE A 63 0.36 -11.08 2.50
CA PHE A 63 0.57 -11.77 1.23
C PHE A 63 -0.23 -11.17 0.10
N ALA A 64 -1.52 -10.88 0.31
CA ALA A 64 -2.33 -10.35 -0.78
C ALA A 64 -1.89 -8.92 -1.12
N TYR A 65 -1.51 -8.11 -0.14
CA TYR A 65 -0.93 -6.80 -0.44
C TYR A 65 0.44 -6.90 -1.09
N GLY A 66 1.38 -7.66 -0.53
CA GLY A 66 2.71 -7.84 -1.13
C GLY A 66 2.61 -8.32 -2.57
N SER A 67 1.75 -9.32 -2.84
CA SER A 67 1.53 -9.87 -4.19
C SER A 67 0.92 -8.85 -5.15
N VAL A 68 -0.05 -8.08 -4.69
CA VAL A 68 -0.78 -7.10 -5.50
C VAL A 68 0.05 -5.82 -5.74
N PHE A 69 0.88 -5.47 -4.77
CA PHE A 69 1.82 -4.37 -4.87
C PHE A 69 2.94 -4.67 -5.87
N LEU A 70 3.53 -5.86 -5.75
CA LEU A 70 4.55 -6.36 -6.68
C LEU A 70 4.04 -6.47 -8.11
N LEU A 71 2.76 -6.81 -8.26
CA LEU A 71 2.10 -6.83 -9.54
C LEU A 71 2.09 -5.44 -10.20
N MET A 72 1.64 -4.40 -9.49
CA MET A 72 1.58 -3.06 -10.09
C MET A 72 2.95 -2.50 -10.40
N TRP A 73 3.93 -2.79 -9.55
CA TRP A 73 5.31 -2.46 -9.85
C TRP A 73 5.82 -3.14 -11.12
N ALA A 74 5.55 -4.44 -11.28
CA ALA A 74 5.96 -5.19 -12.47
C ALA A 74 5.27 -4.68 -13.75
N VAL A 75 4.00 -4.27 -13.67
CA VAL A 75 3.27 -3.66 -14.79
C VAL A 75 3.85 -2.28 -15.15
N GLY A 76 4.32 -1.53 -14.16
CA GLY A 76 4.95 -0.22 -14.38
C GLY A 76 6.38 -0.28 -14.93
N ASN A 77 7.02 -1.45 -15.01
CA ASN A 77 8.39 -1.59 -15.49
C ASN A 77 8.45 -2.22 -16.89
N PRO A 78 8.74 -1.42 -17.95
CA PRO A 78 8.73 -1.91 -19.34
C PRO A 78 9.82 -2.95 -19.65
N GLY A 79 10.78 -3.18 -18.75
CA GLY A 79 11.79 -4.24 -18.85
C GLY A 79 11.31 -5.62 -18.38
N VAL A 80 10.09 -5.73 -17.84
CA VAL A 80 9.50 -7.01 -17.41
C VAL A 80 8.77 -7.64 -18.60
N GLU A 81 9.35 -8.67 -19.21
CA GLU A 81 8.85 -9.30 -20.44
C GLU A 81 7.34 -9.62 -20.45
N LEU A 82 6.72 -9.54 -21.63
CA LEU A 82 5.29 -9.78 -21.88
C LEU A 82 4.76 -11.13 -21.35
N VAL A 83 5.61 -12.16 -21.30
CA VAL A 83 5.28 -13.48 -20.75
C VAL A 83 5.00 -13.37 -19.24
N ILE A 84 5.77 -12.55 -18.55
CA ILE A 84 5.60 -12.26 -17.12
C ILE A 84 4.25 -11.55 -16.93
N GLY A 85 3.93 -10.55 -17.77
CA GLY A 85 2.65 -9.84 -17.77
C GLY A 85 1.40 -10.75 -17.86
N ARG A 86 1.42 -11.80 -18.70
CA ARG A 86 0.28 -12.75 -18.82
C ARG A 86 0.10 -13.63 -17.58
N THR A 87 1.18 -14.17 -17.02
CA THR A 87 1.13 -14.91 -15.74
C THR A 87 0.62 -14.03 -14.60
N TRP A 88 0.93 -12.73 -14.65
CA TRP A 88 0.47 -11.77 -13.67
C TRP A 88 -1.00 -11.41 -13.81
N VAL A 89 -1.51 -11.16 -15.01
CA VAL A 89 -2.96 -10.98 -15.25
C VAL A 89 -3.75 -12.18 -14.74
N ALA A 90 -3.27 -13.40 -14.98
CA ALA A 90 -3.87 -14.61 -14.44
C ALA A 90 -3.84 -14.65 -12.89
N THR A 91 -2.74 -14.17 -12.28
CA THR A 91 -2.60 -14.08 -10.82
C THR A 91 -3.57 -13.06 -10.22
N VAL A 92 -3.72 -11.87 -10.83
CA VAL A 92 -4.73 -10.87 -10.40
C VAL A 92 -6.13 -11.41 -10.56
N GLY A 93 -6.45 -11.96 -11.73
CA GLY A 93 -7.76 -12.56 -11.98
C GLY A 93 -8.08 -13.63 -10.94
N GLY A 94 -7.09 -14.47 -10.60
CA GLY A 94 -7.20 -15.45 -9.52
C GLY A 94 -7.42 -14.83 -8.14
N LEU A 95 -6.66 -13.79 -7.77
CA LEU A 95 -6.82 -13.08 -6.49
C LEU A 95 -8.16 -12.35 -6.38
N VAL A 96 -8.62 -11.71 -7.45
CA VAL A 96 -9.93 -11.04 -7.53
C VAL A 96 -11.05 -12.06 -7.45
N ALA A 97 -10.96 -13.18 -8.17
CA ALA A 97 -11.94 -14.27 -8.09
C ALA A 97 -11.98 -14.87 -6.67
N LEU A 98 -10.82 -15.11 -6.06
CA LEU A 98 -10.72 -15.59 -4.68
C LEU A 98 -11.33 -14.58 -3.70
N ALA A 99 -11.05 -13.29 -3.85
CA ALA A 99 -11.68 -12.24 -3.06
C ALA A 99 -13.20 -12.26 -3.23
N GLY A 100 -13.71 -12.37 -4.46
CA GLY A 100 -15.15 -12.50 -4.74
C GLY A 100 -15.80 -13.70 -4.05
N VAL A 101 -15.13 -14.86 -4.08
CA VAL A 101 -15.59 -16.07 -3.38
C VAL A 101 -15.59 -15.86 -1.86
N LEU A 102 -14.58 -15.19 -1.30
CA LEU A 102 -14.52 -14.85 0.12
C LEU A 102 -15.61 -13.85 0.51
N ILE A 103 -15.86 -12.81 -0.30
CA ILE A 103 -16.95 -11.82 -0.09
C ILE A 103 -18.29 -12.54 -0.03
N TRP A 104 -18.55 -13.42 -1.00
CA TRP A 104 -19.79 -14.19 -1.08
C TRP A 104 -20.02 -15.05 0.16
N ASN A 105 -19.00 -15.79 0.59
CA ASN A 105 -19.10 -16.71 1.73
C ASN A 105 -19.10 -16.02 3.11
N LEU A 106 -18.58 -14.80 3.20
CA LEU A 106 -18.50 -14.06 4.46
C LEU A 106 -19.64 -13.05 4.64
N LYS A 107 -20.50 -12.85 3.63
CA LYS A 107 -21.63 -11.92 3.67
C LYS A 107 -22.49 -12.14 4.93
N GLY A 108 -22.74 -11.06 5.66
CA GLY A 108 -23.50 -11.07 6.93
C GLY A 108 -22.68 -11.41 8.18
N ARG A 109 -21.40 -11.78 8.06
CA ARG A 109 -20.49 -12.02 9.19
C ARG A 109 -19.69 -10.76 9.53
N GLN A 110 -19.21 -10.67 10.78
CA GLN A 110 -18.26 -9.61 11.17
C GLN A 110 -17.00 -9.61 10.28
N ASP A 111 -16.59 -10.80 9.82
CA ASP A 111 -15.52 -11.05 8.84
C ASP A 111 -15.72 -10.34 7.49
N PHE A 112 -16.96 -9.99 7.11
CA PHE A 112 -17.24 -9.26 5.87
C PHE A 112 -16.69 -7.83 5.90
N LYS A 113 -16.82 -7.15 7.04
CA LYS A 113 -16.34 -5.77 7.21
C LYS A 113 -14.82 -5.70 7.05
N TRP A 114 -14.13 -6.73 7.53
CA TRP A 114 -12.69 -6.88 7.36
C TRP A 114 -12.26 -7.03 5.91
N LEU A 115 -12.98 -7.85 5.16
CA LEU A 115 -12.67 -8.08 3.76
C LEU A 115 -12.87 -6.81 2.92
N LEU A 116 -13.95 -6.05 3.15
CA LEU A 116 -14.15 -4.76 2.48
C LEU A 116 -13.05 -3.76 2.83
N ALA A 117 -12.67 -3.70 4.11
CA ALA A 117 -11.61 -2.83 4.58
C ALA A 117 -10.26 -3.20 3.95
N PHE A 118 -9.98 -4.50 3.85
CA PHE A 118 -8.81 -5.04 3.14
C PHE A 118 -8.80 -4.67 1.65
N ILE A 119 -9.94 -4.85 0.97
CA ILE A 119 -10.07 -4.46 -0.45
C ILE A 119 -9.84 -2.97 -0.62
N GLY A 120 -10.36 -2.14 0.28
CA GLY A 120 -10.13 -0.69 0.26
C GLY A 120 -8.65 -0.33 0.43
N ALA A 121 -7.99 -0.86 1.46
CA ALA A 121 -6.58 -0.61 1.72
C ALA A 121 -5.67 -1.11 0.57
N THR A 122 -5.99 -2.28 0.03
CA THR A 122 -5.28 -2.85 -1.13
C THR A 122 -5.52 -2.05 -2.38
N GLY A 123 -6.77 -1.66 -2.66
CA GLY A 123 -7.14 -0.80 -3.78
C GLY A 123 -6.48 0.57 -3.72
N PHE A 124 -6.31 1.12 -2.52
CA PHE A 124 -5.59 2.36 -2.31
C PHE A 124 -4.07 2.20 -2.56
N GLY A 125 -3.44 1.15 -2.03
CA GLY A 125 -2.02 0.88 -2.31
C GLY A 125 -1.75 0.57 -3.79
N LEU A 126 -2.71 -0.07 -4.47
CA LEU A 126 -2.72 -0.28 -5.92
C LEU A 126 -2.75 1.02 -6.69
N LEU A 127 -3.63 1.94 -6.28
CA LEU A 127 -3.75 3.26 -6.88
C LEU A 127 -2.45 4.05 -6.71
N ILE A 128 -1.85 4.01 -5.52
CA ILE A 128 -0.52 4.58 -5.28
C ILE A 128 0.49 3.95 -6.23
N ALA A 129 0.63 2.63 -6.26
CA ALA A 129 1.61 1.97 -7.13
C ALA A 129 1.43 2.32 -8.64
N PHE A 130 0.18 2.43 -9.10
CA PHE A 130 -0.13 2.87 -10.46
C PHE A 130 0.30 4.31 -10.73
N ILE A 131 0.03 5.23 -9.80
CA ILE A 131 0.43 6.64 -9.90
C ILE A 131 1.95 6.77 -9.74
N CYS A 132 2.59 5.99 -8.89
CA CYS A 132 4.03 6.04 -8.65
C CYS A 132 4.85 5.59 -9.85
N GLY A 133 4.29 4.71 -10.69
CA GLY A 133 4.89 4.24 -11.93
C GLY A 133 5.05 5.33 -13.01
N PRO A 134 5.39 4.94 -14.25
CA PRO A 134 5.63 5.87 -15.37
C PRO A 134 4.45 6.82 -15.64
N ASN A 135 3.24 6.38 -15.33
CA ASN A 135 2.00 7.11 -15.58
C ASN A 135 1.79 8.31 -14.64
N GLY A 136 2.40 8.35 -13.44
CA GLY A 136 2.41 9.56 -12.62
C GLY A 136 3.73 10.32 -12.70
N GLY A 137 4.45 10.18 -13.82
CA GLY A 137 5.51 11.10 -14.23
C GLY A 137 5.11 12.57 -14.07
N PRO A 138 6.04 13.47 -13.71
CA PRO A 138 5.72 14.90 -13.59
C PRO A 138 5.35 15.54 -14.95
N ASP A 139 5.75 14.92 -16.07
CA ASP A 139 5.65 15.50 -17.41
C ASP A 139 4.23 15.85 -17.84
N TRP A 140 3.25 14.99 -17.55
CA TRP A 140 1.86 15.30 -17.90
C TRP A 140 1.33 16.48 -17.06
N MET A 141 1.74 16.59 -15.80
CA MET A 141 1.37 17.72 -14.94
C MET A 141 2.06 19.00 -15.42
N HIS A 142 3.34 18.93 -15.81
CA HIS A 142 4.05 20.07 -16.40
C HIS A 142 3.31 20.56 -17.65
N ASN A 143 3.03 19.67 -18.61
CA ASN A 143 2.33 20.00 -19.84
C ASN A 143 0.91 20.54 -19.59
N PHE A 144 0.23 20.03 -18.56
CA PHE A 144 -1.06 20.54 -18.11
C PHE A 144 -0.93 21.99 -17.62
N PHE A 145 0.01 22.28 -16.72
CA PHE A 145 0.19 23.65 -16.20
C PHE A 145 0.67 24.64 -17.26
N MET A 146 1.62 24.24 -18.11
CA MET A 146 2.08 25.05 -19.24
C MET A 146 0.90 25.46 -20.13
N ARG A 147 -0.02 24.54 -20.40
CA ARG A 147 -1.21 24.80 -21.23
C ARG A 147 -2.27 25.64 -20.52
N VAL A 148 -2.59 25.32 -19.27
CA VAL A 148 -3.68 25.97 -18.52
C VAL A 148 -3.33 27.40 -18.15
N TRP A 149 -2.06 27.68 -17.86
CA TRP A 149 -1.58 29.02 -17.55
C TRP A 149 -1.02 29.78 -18.76
N ASN A 150 -1.03 29.16 -19.95
CA ASN A 150 -0.47 29.72 -21.17
C ASN A 150 0.97 30.21 -20.97
N LEU A 151 1.79 29.37 -20.34
CA LEU A 151 3.20 29.66 -20.07
C LEU A 151 4.04 29.39 -21.32
N GLU A 152 4.98 30.28 -21.60
CA GLU A 152 5.98 30.11 -22.64
C GLU A 152 7.08 29.12 -22.19
N PRO A 153 7.83 28.49 -23.11
CA PRO A 153 8.90 27.55 -22.76
C PRO A 153 9.94 28.10 -21.77
N GLU A 154 10.16 29.42 -21.80
CA GLU A 154 11.07 30.15 -20.90
C GLU A 154 10.57 30.17 -19.44
N GLU A 155 9.27 29.97 -19.24
CA GLU A 155 8.58 29.96 -17.94
C GLU A 155 8.39 28.54 -17.37
N TRP A 156 9.04 27.53 -17.96
CA TRP A 156 8.94 26.13 -17.55
C TRP A 156 9.21 25.91 -16.05
N GLU A 157 10.11 26.71 -15.46
CA GLU A 157 10.45 26.67 -14.03
C GLU A 157 9.24 26.95 -13.11
N ILE A 158 8.28 27.77 -13.56
CA ILE A 158 7.05 28.04 -12.79
C ILE A 158 6.19 26.79 -12.72
N ALA A 159 5.96 26.13 -13.86
CA ALA A 159 5.24 24.87 -13.94
C ALA A 159 5.97 23.78 -13.14
N HIS A 160 7.29 23.71 -13.22
CA HIS A 160 8.09 22.75 -12.48
C HIS A 160 7.92 22.88 -10.96
N LYS A 161 8.03 24.10 -10.42
CA LYS A 161 7.81 24.37 -8.99
C LYS A 161 6.39 24.04 -8.54
N ALA A 162 5.39 24.38 -9.35
CA ALA A 162 3.99 24.06 -9.06
C ALA A 162 3.77 22.54 -8.97
N VAL A 163 4.30 21.79 -9.94
CA VAL A 163 4.22 20.32 -9.95
C VAL A 163 4.94 19.72 -8.74
N ALA A 164 6.13 20.20 -8.41
CA ALA A 164 6.87 19.74 -7.23
C ALA A 164 6.08 19.95 -5.94
N LEU A 165 5.48 21.14 -5.76
CA LEU A 165 4.67 21.47 -4.58
C LEU A 165 3.40 20.59 -4.49
N ILE A 166 2.69 20.43 -5.60
CA ILE A 166 1.47 19.61 -5.65
C ILE A 166 1.79 18.16 -5.35
N ARG A 167 2.85 17.61 -5.96
CA ARG A 167 3.26 16.22 -5.69
C ARG A 167 3.61 16.01 -4.23
N LYS A 168 4.44 16.88 -3.65
CA LYS A 168 4.79 16.81 -2.21
C LYS A 168 3.56 16.89 -1.31
N SER A 169 2.59 17.73 -1.68
CA SER A 169 1.32 17.85 -0.95
C SER A 169 0.46 16.59 -1.07
N LEU A 170 0.37 16.01 -2.27
CA LEU A 170 -0.35 14.76 -2.52
C LEU A 170 0.27 13.57 -1.79
N HIS A 171 1.59 13.54 -1.69
CA HIS A 171 2.37 12.58 -0.93
C HIS A 171 2.03 12.65 0.56
N PHE A 172 2.23 13.82 1.17
CA PHE A 172 1.88 14.07 2.56
C PHE A 172 0.42 13.71 2.87
N LEU A 173 -0.54 14.19 2.06
CA LEU A 173 -1.96 13.94 2.27
C LEU A 173 -2.34 12.48 2.00
N GLY A 174 -1.81 11.89 0.93
CA GLY A 174 -2.09 10.53 0.50
C GLY A 174 -1.66 9.52 1.54
N TYR A 175 -0.42 9.60 2.01
CA TYR A 175 0.09 8.73 3.07
C TYR A 175 -0.55 9.02 4.43
N GLY A 176 -0.89 10.27 4.73
CA GLY A 176 -1.69 10.64 5.91
C GLY A 176 -3.08 9.98 5.94
N LEU A 177 -3.80 10.04 4.81
CA LEU A 177 -5.10 9.39 4.64
C LEU A 177 -4.98 7.86 4.69
N ALA A 178 -3.95 7.28 4.07
CA ALA A 178 -3.66 5.86 4.13
C ALA A 178 -3.53 5.37 5.58
N ALA A 179 -2.74 6.11 6.37
CA ALA A 179 -2.53 5.82 7.77
C ALA A 179 -3.82 5.94 8.58
N LEU A 180 -4.57 7.02 8.38
CA LEU A 180 -5.85 7.24 9.05
C LEU A 180 -6.86 6.14 8.74
N CYS A 181 -7.05 5.79 7.46
CA CYS A 181 -7.97 4.73 7.05
C CYS A 181 -7.60 3.40 7.71
N THR A 182 -6.31 3.07 7.69
CA THR A 182 -5.80 1.83 8.28
C THR A 182 -5.98 1.81 9.81
N ALA A 183 -5.74 2.93 10.49
CA ALA A 183 -5.98 3.05 11.92
C ALA A 183 -7.46 2.98 12.28
N VAL A 184 -8.35 3.67 11.55
CA VAL A 184 -9.80 3.59 11.77
C VAL A 184 -10.30 2.16 11.60
N MET A 185 -9.78 1.43 10.62
CA MET A 185 -10.10 0.02 10.41
C MET A 185 -9.67 -0.84 11.61
N ALA A 186 -8.42 -0.70 12.07
CA ALA A 186 -7.91 -1.42 13.23
C ALA A 186 -8.70 -1.09 14.51
N TYR A 187 -9.06 0.18 14.69
CA TYR A 187 -9.78 0.65 15.88
C TYR A 187 -11.20 0.13 15.96
N ARG A 188 -11.91 0.06 14.82
CA ARG A 188 -13.28 -0.49 14.78
C ARG A 188 -13.36 -1.91 15.32
N VAL A 189 -12.24 -2.60 15.38
CA VAL A 189 -12.15 -3.99 15.83
C VAL A 189 -11.68 -4.07 17.26
N ARG A 190 -10.56 -3.42 17.57
CA ARG A 190 -9.94 -3.56 18.90
C ARG A 190 -10.49 -2.63 19.94
N LYS A 191 -10.97 -1.48 19.50
CA LYS A 191 -11.23 -0.34 20.36
C LYS A 191 -10.00 0.10 21.17
N ASP A 192 -8.80 -0.21 20.67
CA ASP A 192 -7.53 0.23 21.25
C ASP A 192 -6.94 1.32 20.35
N VAL A 193 -6.95 2.57 20.83
CA VAL A 193 -6.53 3.74 20.07
C VAL A 193 -5.06 3.65 19.64
N TRP A 194 -4.18 3.32 20.58
CA TRP A 194 -2.73 3.36 20.35
C TRP A 194 -2.25 2.25 19.43
N ARG A 195 -2.72 1.02 19.64
CA ARG A 195 -2.38 -0.10 18.74
C ARG A 195 -2.91 0.13 17.33
N SER A 196 -4.07 0.78 17.21
CA SER A 196 -4.65 1.11 15.92
C SER A 196 -3.84 2.19 15.20
N ALA A 197 -3.38 3.22 15.92
CA ALA A 197 -2.48 4.22 15.36
C ALA A 197 -1.15 3.61 14.90
N LEU A 198 -0.55 2.72 15.70
CA LEU A 198 0.67 2.02 15.31
C LEU A 198 0.47 1.19 14.02
N PHE A 199 -0.66 0.48 13.92
CA PHE A 199 -1.01 -0.25 12.71
C PHE A 199 -1.20 0.68 11.50
N GLY A 200 -1.74 1.89 11.75
CA GLY A 200 -1.84 2.97 10.77
C GLY A 200 -0.49 3.45 10.23
N ILE A 201 0.60 3.34 10.98
CA ILE A 201 1.95 3.66 10.49
C ILE A 201 2.58 2.45 9.80
N ALA A 202 2.49 1.29 10.45
CA ALA A 202 3.19 0.07 10.04
C ALA A 202 2.82 -0.36 8.61
N TRP A 203 1.62 0.02 8.15
CA TRP A 203 1.15 -0.32 6.82
C TRP A 203 1.63 0.60 5.68
N PRO A 204 1.38 1.92 5.70
CA PRO A 204 1.77 2.82 4.62
C PRO A 204 3.25 3.20 4.60
N LEU A 205 3.97 3.09 5.71
CA LEU A 205 5.41 3.41 5.76
C LEU A 205 6.27 2.56 4.78
N PRO A 206 6.11 1.23 4.72
CA PRO A 206 6.77 0.42 3.68
C PRO A 206 6.50 0.89 2.25
N ILE A 207 5.28 1.37 2.01
CA ILE A 207 4.84 1.84 0.69
C ILE A 207 5.56 3.14 0.32
N ALA A 208 5.71 4.05 1.29
CA ALA A 208 6.49 5.29 1.12
C ALA A 208 7.97 4.99 0.86
N ILE A 209 8.58 4.11 1.66
CA ILE A 209 9.97 3.67 1.45
C ILE A 209 10.14 3.05 0.06
N PHE A 210 9.19 2.22 -0.34
CA PHE A 210 9.23 1.59 -1.65
C PHE A 210 9.11 2.62 -2.77
N ASP A 211 8.15 3.53 -2.70
CA ASP A 211 7.99 4.56 -3.71
C ASP A 211 9.29 5.33 -3.91
N GLU A 212 9.91 5.76 -2.80
CA GLU A 212 11.19 6.45 -2.84
C GLU A 212 12.31 5.61 -3.48
N SER A 213 12.38 4.32 -3.13
CA SER A 213 13.35 3.40 -3.72
C SER A 213 13.15 3.24 -5.24
N GLN A 214 11.91 3.34 -5.74
CA GLN A 214 11.64 3.34 -7.17
C GLN A 214 12.04 4.65 -7.83
N GLN A 215 11.82 5.78 -7.16
CA GLN A 215 12.28 7.07 -7.67
C GLN A 215 13.80 7.11 -7.82
N GLN A 216 14.57 6.46 -6.92
CA GLN A 216 16.03 6.32 -7.06
C GLN A 216 16.47 5.53 -8.31
N LEU A 217 15.64 4.62 -8.82
CA LEU A 217 15.92 3.81 -10.00
C LEU A 217 15.50 4.50 -11.31
N SER A 218 14.77 5.62 -11.23
CA SER A 218 14.29 6.35 -12.39
C SER A 218 15.32 7.38 -12.88
N ALA A 219 15.59 7.41 -14.18
CA ALA A 219 16.54 8.37 -14.77
C ALA A 219 16.13 9.85 -14.63
N VAL A 220 14.84 10.12 -14.40
CA VAL A 220 14.24 11.47 -14.38
C VAL A 220 13.93 11.94 -12.95
N ARG A 221 14.13 11.08 -11.94
CA ARG A 221 13.77 11.38 -10.54
C ARG A 221 14.98 11.11 -9.66
N THR A 222 15.21 11.98 -8.68
CA THR A 222 16.21 11.74 -7.65
C THR A 222 15.50 11.40 -6.37
N GLY A 223 15.69 10.17 -5.90
CA GLY A 223 15.07 9.80 -4.64
C GLY A 223 15.77 10.46 -3.45
N GLN A 224 15.01 11.10 -2.56
CA GLN A 224 15.50 11.77 -1.36
C GLN A 224 14.88 11.16 -0.09
N VAL A 225 15.72 10.89 0.91
CA VAL A 225 15.26 10.42 2.24
C VAL A 225 14.27 11.42 2.87
N TRP A 226 14.38 12.70 2.51
CA TRP A 226 13.46 13.75 2.96
C TRP A 226 12.03 13.56 2.49
N ASP A 227 11.81 12.93 1.34
CA ASP A 227 10.46 12.68 0.82
C ASP A 227 9.78 11.54 1.61
N VAL A 228 10.51 10.51 2.05
CA VAL A 228 9.99 9.50 3.00
C VAL A 228 9.64 10.14 4.35
N LEU A 229 10.46 11.07 4.83
CA LEU A 229 10.17 11.80 6.07
C LEU A 229 8.94 12.71 5.94
N LEU A 230 8.73 13.30 4.76
CA LEU A 230 7.53 14.07 4.44
C LEU A 230 6.28 13.18 4.49
N ASP A 231 6.33 12.02 3.83
CA ASP A 231 5.24 11.03 3.84
C ASP A 231 4.91 10.57 5.27
N PHE A 232 5.95 10.26 6.04
CA PHE A 232 5.83 9.90 7.45
C PHE A 232 5.24 11.05 8.30
N GLY A 233 5.63 12.30 8.03
CA GLY A 233 5.03 13.48 8.65
C GLY A 233 3.52 13.58 8.40
N GLY A 234 3.08 13.21 7.19
CA GLY A 234 1.66 13.08 6.84
C GLY A 234 0.94 12.04 7.69
N MET A 235 1.53 10.84 7.81
CA MET A 235 1.01 9.75 8.65
C MET A 235 0.87 10.20 10.11
N VAL A 236 1.94 10.76 10.70
CA VAL A 236 1.95 11.20 12.10
C VAL A 236 0.90 12.28 12.35
N THR A 237 0.75 13.26 11.44
CA THR A 237 -0.22 14.35 11.57
C THR A 237 -1.65 13.82 11.65
N PHE A 238 -2.03 12.98 10.70
CA PHE A 238 -3.39 12.41 10.66
C PHE A 238 -3.66 11.46 11.83
N LEU A 239 -2.67 10.67 12.23
CA LEU A 239 -2.81 9.76 13.37
C LEU A 239 -2.87 10.49 14.71
N THR A 240 -2.19 11.63 14.84
CA THR A 240 -2.32 12.49 16.03
C THR A 240 -3.75 12.98 16.18
N VAL A 241 -4.35 13.47 15.09
CA VAL A 241 -5.77 13.87 15.08
C VAL A 241 -6.68 12.69 15.47
N PHE A 242 -6.43 11.51 14.88
CA PHE A 242 -7.16 10.28 15.21
C PHE A 242 -7.07 9.92 16.71
N VAL A 243 -5.89 9.94 17.29
CA VAL A 243 -5.67 9.61 18.70
C VAL A 243 -6.41 10.60 19.61
N ILE A 244 -6.20 11.91 19.40
CA ILE A 244 -6.84 12.97 20.20
C ILE A 244 -8.37 12.83 20.15
N TRP A 245 -8.91 12.59 18.95
CA TRP A 245 -10.35 12.45 18.75
C TRP A 245 -10.95 11.27 19.52
N ASN A 246 -10.31 10.09 19.48
CA ASN A 246 -10.85 8.90 20.15
C ASN A 246 -10.65 8.93 21.67
N LEU A 247 -9.52 9.45 22.16
CA LEU A 247 -9.31 9.62 23.62
C LEU A 247 -10.33 10.58 24.24
N ARG A 248 -10.70 11.66 23.52
CA ARG A 248 -11.77 12.56 23.97
C ARG A 248 -13.11 11.84 24.07
N LYS A 249 -13.47 11.04 23.06
CA LYS A 249 -14.73 10.27 23.06
C LYS A 249 -14.80 9.27 24.20
N GLU A 250 -13.71 8.56 24.48
CA GLU A 250 -13.64 7.62 25.59
C GLU A 250 -13.90 8.32 26.92
N LYS A 251 -13.30 9.50 27.15
CA LYS A 251 -13.56 10.31 28.35
C LYS A 251 -15.04 10.67 28.51
N TYR A 252 -15.71 11.15 27.47
CA TYR A 252 -17.13 11.55 27.57
C TYR A 252 -18.06 10.37 27.88
N ASN A 253 -17.78 9.19 27.35
CA ASN A 253 -18.60 7.99 27.62
C ASN A 253 -18.45 7.45 29.06
N PHE A 254 -17.47 7.90 29.84
CA PHE A 254 -17.32 7.54 31.26
C PHE A 254 -18.06 8.51 32.20
N GLU A 255 -18.52 9.66 31.70
CA GLU A 255 -19.22 10.69 32.49
C GLU A 255 -20.76 10.56 32.38
N GLU A 256 -21.28 9.64 31.57
CA GLU A 256 -22.70 9.22 31.49
C GLU A 256 -22.94 7.92 32.27
#